data_AF-Q8XWT2-F1
#
_entry.id   AF-Q8XWT2-F1
#
_cell.length_a   1.000
_cell.length_b   1.000
_cell.length_c   1.000
_cell.angle_alpha   90.00
_cell.angle_beta   90.00
_cell.angle_gamma   90.00
#
_symmetry.space_group_name_H-M   'P 1'
#
loop_
_entity.id
_entity.type
_entity.pdbx_description
1 polymer ?
#
loop_
_entity_poly.entity_id
_entity_poly.type
_entity_poly.pdbx_seq_one_letter_code
_entity_poly.pdbx_strand_id
1 'polypeptide(L)'
;MAGNRSEWFGLYADDQQIDDEVFCEEVKRGNFRLHPMVGRGISKGCITIEKQSDFNRIRLMLRNAGTSAIPGTDLKTYGKITVR
;
A
#
# COMPACT_ATOMS: atom_id res chain seq x y z
N MET A 1 -2.06 19.01 -9.47
CA MET A 1 -0.69 18.44 -9.34
C MET A 1 -0.84 16.99 -8.94
N ALA A 2 -0.33 16.05 -9.75
CA ALA A 2 -0.41 14.62 -9.45
C ALA A 2 0.49 14.33 -8.24
N GLY A 3 -0.03 13.64 -7.23
CA GLY A 3 0.74 13.30 -6.02
C GLY A 3 2.03 12.56 -6.37
N ASN A 4 3.10 12.84 -5.62
CA ASN A 4 4.39 12.20 -5.83
C ASN A 4 4.29 10.70 -5.48
N ARG A 5 4.49 9.82 -6.46
CA ARG A 5 4.36 8.36 -6.26
C ARG A 5 5.38 7.80 -5.27
N SER A 6 6.50 8.49 -5.02
CA SER A 6 7.47 8.08 -4.00
C SER A 6 6.94 8.18 -2.57
N GLU A 7 5.80 8.82 -2.37
CA GLU A 7 5.16 8.95 -1.06
C GLU A 7 4.16 7.83 -0.76
N TRP A 8 3.79 7.03 -1.76
CA TRP A 8 2.80 5.97 -1.65
C TRP A 8 3.39 4.76 -0.93
N PHE A 9 2.53 3.96 -0.31
CA PHE A 9 2.95 2.71 0.31
C PHE A 9 2.64 1.52 -0.59
N GLY A 10 3.61 0.61 -0.74
CA GLY A 10 3.42 -0.71 -1.33
C GLY A 10 2.52 -1.57 -0.46
N LEU A 11 1.55 -2.23 -1.07
CA LEU A 11 0.73 -3.25 -0.44
C LEU A 11 1.08 -4.59 -1.09
N TYR A 12 1.64 -5.48 -0.29
CA TYR A 12 2.05 -6.82 -0.69
C TYR A 12 1.10 -7.83 -0.08
N ALA A 13 0.82 -8.92 -0.79
CA ALA A 13 0.01 -10.00 -0.23
C ALA A 13 0.71 -10.61 0.98
N ASP A 14 -0.07 -11.01 1.99
CA ASP A 14 0.47 -11.73 3.15
C ASP A 14 0.31 -13.23 2.90
N ASP A 15 1.03 -13.74 1.90
CA ASP A 15 0.98 -15.12 1.41
C ASP A 15 2.33 -15.85 1.52
N GLN A 16 3.22 -15.34 2.38
CA GLN A 16 4.60 -15.79 2.62
C GLN A 16 5.60 -15.43 1.51
N GLN A 17 5.15 -14.79 0.42
CA GLN A 17 6.02 -14.21 -0.59
C GLN A 17 5.99 -12.69 -0.45
N ILE A 18 7.14 -12.04 -0.63
CA ILE A 18 7.22 -10.57 -0.66
C ILE A 18 7.49 -10.14 -2.09
N ASP A 19 6.43 -10.17 -2.90
CA ASP A 19 6.44 -9.78 -4.30
C ASP A 19 5.24 -8.88 -4.61
N ASP A 20 5.37 -8.06 -5.66
CA ASP A 20 4.36 -7.07 -6.02
C ASP A 20 3.24 -7.66 -6.91
N GLU A 21 3.00 -8.96 -6.77
CA GLU A 21 2.04 -9.72 -7.54
C GLU A 21 1.32 -10.76 -6.67
N VAL A 22 0.09 -11.12 -7.02
CA VAL A 22 -0.67 -12.15 -6.33
C VAL A 22 -1.62 -12.79 -7.32
N PHE A 23 -1.81 -14.10 -7.21
CA PHE A 23 -2.82 -14.81 -8.00
C PHE A 23 -4.12 -14.87 -7.22
N CYS A 24 -5.17 -14.28 -7.77
CA CYS A 24 -6.53 -14.40 -7.26
C CYS A 24 -7.36 -15.13 -8.31
N GLU A 25 -7.81 -16.35 -8.00
CA GLU A 25 -8.60 -17.18 -8.93
C GLU A 25 -7.92 -17.28 -10.32
N GLU A 26 -6.63 -17.67 -10.33
CA GLU A 26 -5.80 -17.81 -11.53
C GLU A 26 -5.48 -16.49 -12.28
N VAL A 27 -6.03 -15.36 -11.82
CA VAL A 27 -5.73 -14.03 -12.38
C VAL A 27 -4.59 -13.39 -11.61
N LYS A 28 -3.49 -13.11 -12.32
CA LYS A 28 -2.38 -12.31 -11.79
C LYS A 28 -2.80 -10.85 -11.58
N ARG A 29 -2.69 -10.38 -10.34
CA ARG A 29 -2.91 -8.99 -9.92
C ARG A 29 -1.68 -8.49 -9.18
N GLY A 30 -1.60 -7.21 -8.84
CA GLY A 30 -0.43 -6.66 -8.18
C GLY A 30 -0.34 -5.14 -8.26
N ASN A 31 0.82 -4.60 -7.93
CA ASN A 31 1.07 -3.15 -7.90
C ASN A 31 0.08 -2.40 -7.00
N PHE A 32 -0.39 -3.06 -5.94
CA PHE A 32 -1.36 -2.47 -5.04
C PHE A 32 -0.69 -1.41 -4.17
N ARG A 33 -1.35 -0.26 -4.02
CA ARG A 33 -0.81 0.87 -3.30
C ARG A 33 -1.84 1.47 -2.37
N LEU A 34 -1.37 2.01 -1.24
CA LEU A 34 -2.12 3.01 -0.47
C LEU A 34 -1.68 4.39 -0.95
N HIS A 35 -2.61 5.16 -1.52
CA HIS A 35 -2.31 6.45 -2.14
C HIS A 35 -3.49 7.42 -2.09
N PRO A 36 -3.28 8.74 -2.25
CA PRO A 36 -4.38 9.69 -2.38
C PRO A 36 -5.07 9.53 -3.74
N MET A 37 -6.31 10.00 -3.85
CA MET A 37 -7.01 10.02 -5.13
C MET A 37 -6.19 10.76 -6.19
N VAL A 38 -5.98 10.11 -7.34
CA VAL A 38 -5.29 10.68 -8.50
C VAL A 38 -6.10 10.48 -9.77
N GLY A 39 -5.97 11.40 -10.72
CA GLY A 39 -6.68 11.33 -12.00
C GLY A 39 -8.20 11.26 -11.82
N ARG A 40 -8.84 10.21 -12.37
CA ARG A 40 -10.29 9.98 -12.27
C ARG A 40 -10.72 9.19 -11.01
N GLY A 41 -9.80 8.90 -10.09
CA GLY A 41 -10.11 8.17 -8.86
C GLY A 41 -10.48 6.68 -9.04
N ILE A 42 -10.18 6.08 -10.19
CA ILE A 42 -10.44 4.66 -10.43
C ILE A 42 -9.42 3.82 -9.66
N SER A 43 -9.87 3.10 -8.63
CA SER A 43 -9.04 2.12 -7.94
C SER A 43 -9.15 0.75 -8.61
N LYS A 44 -8.03 0.21 -9.10
CA LYS A 44 -7.92 -1.16 -9.62
C LYS A 44 -7.41 -2.13 -8.54
N GLY A 45 -7.95 -2.01 -7.32
CA GLY A 45 -7.54 -2.79 -6.14
C GLY A 45 -6.55 -2.09 -5.21
N CYS A 46 -6.21 -0.82 -5.48
CA CYS A 46 -5.51 0.03 -4.53
C CYS A 46 -6.44 0.48 -3.39
N ILE A 47 -5.86 0.92 -2.28
CA ILE A 47 -6.59 1.64 -1.24
C ILE A 47 -6.40 3.14 -1.51
N THR A 48 -7.48 3.82 -1.85
CA THR A 48 -7.46 5.23 -2.21
C THR A 48 -8.03 6.09 -1.08
N ILE A 49 -7.26 7.09 -0.64
CA ILE A 49 -7.74 8.11 0.30
C ILE A 49 -8.20 9.33 -0.50
N GLU A 50 -9.45 9.74 -0.33
CA GLU A 50 -10.08 10.77 -1.18
C GLU A 50 -9.33 12.11 -1.17
N LYS A 51 -9.02 12.63 0.02
CA LYS A 51 -8.34 13.91 0.17
C LYS A 51 -6.83 13.72 0.37
N GLN A 52 -6.03 14.52 -0.35
CA GLN A 52 -4.58 14.56 -0.19
C GLN A 52 -4.15 14.90 1.25
N SER A 53 -4.89 15.76 1.94
CA SER A 53 -4.62 16.12 3.35
C SER A 53 -4.72 14.92 4.28
N ASP A 54 -5.72 14.06 4.05
CA ASP A 54 -5.99 12.91 4.89
C ASP A 54 -4.96 11.81 4.63
N PHE A 55 -4.58 11.62 3.37
CA PHE A 55 -3.43 10.79 3.01
C PHE A 55 -2.14 11.26 3.69
N ASN A 56 -1.85 12.56 3.66
CA ASN A 56 -0.66 13.12 4.31
C ASN A 56 -0.65 12.85 5.82
N ARG A 57 -1.82 12.94 6.47
CA ARG A 57 -1.98 12.63 7.90
C ARG A 57 -1.73 11.15 8.18
N ILE A 58 -2.33 10.24 7.41
CA ILE A 58 -2.12 8.79 7.55
C ILE A 58 -0.66 8.43 7.30
N ARG A 59 -0.05 8.99 6.25
CA ARG A 59 1.37 8.80 5.92
C ARG A 59 2.28 9.20 7.08
N LEU A 60 2.03 10.37 7.66
CA LEU A 60 2.80 10.84 8.81
C LEU A 60 2.65 9.89 10.01
N MET A 61 1.41 9.44 10.29
CA MET A 61 1.15 8.49 11.37
C MET A 61 1.87 7.15 11.17
N LEU A 62 1.81 6.57 9.96
CA LEU A 62 2.49 5.32 9.64
C LEU A 62 4.02 5.45 9.78
N ARG A 63 4.60 6.55 9.28
CA ARG A 63 6.05 6.78 9.42
C ARG A 63 6.48 6.99 10.87
N ASN A 64 5.67 7.69 11.66
CA ASN A 64 5.98 7.97 13.07
C ASN A 64 5.79 6.74 13.96
N ALA A 65 4.88 5.83 13.61
CA ALA A 65 4.73 4.55 14.30
C ALA A 65 5.98 3.65 14.16
N GLY A 66 6.84 3.95 13.18
CA GLY A 66 8.04 3.18 12.90
C GLY A 66 7.76 1.99 12.00
N THR A 67 8.70 1.03 12.00
CA THR A 67 8.60 -0.18 11.18
C THR A 67 8.92 -1.40 12.02
N SER A 68 8.40 -2.55 11.60
CA SER A 68 8.71 -3.87 12.18
C SER A 68 9.35 -4.76 11.12
N ALA A 69 10.19 -5.70 11.55
CA ALA A 69 10.80 -6.69 10.64
C ALA A 69 9.74 -7.69 10.16
N ILE A 70 9.84 -8.11 8.91
CA ILE A 70 9.03 -9.20 8.37
C ILE A 70 9.79 -10.51 8.62
N PRO A 71 9.23 -11.46 9.39
CA PRO A 71 9.91 -12.71 9.72
C PRO A 71 10.41 -13.45 8.47
N GLY A 72 11.66 -13.93 8.51
CA GLY A 72 12.26 -14.67 7.40
C GLY A 72 12.86 -13.80 6.28
N THR A 73 12.88 -12.47 6.43
CA THR A 73 13.45 -11.55 5.44
C THR A 73 14.23 -10.40 6.09
N ASP A 74 15.04 -9.69 5.31
CA ASP A 74 15.71 -8.44 5.74
C ASP A 74 14.82 -7.19 5.54
N LEU A 75 13.56 -7.39 5.17
CA LEU A 75 12.62 -6.31 4.87
C LEU A 75 11.86 -5.85 6.11
N LYS A 76 11.40 -4.60 6.04
CA LYS A 76 10.62 -3.94 7.09
C LYS A 76 9.27 -3.50 6.56
N THR A 77 8.25 -3.57 7.40
CA THR A 77 6.88 -3.12 7.09
C THR A 77 6.43 -2.02 8.05
N TYR A 78 5.57 -1.14 7.54
CA TYR A 78 4.82 -0.15 8.34
C TYR A 78 3.60 -0.77 9.04
N GLY A 79 3.21 -2.00 8.69
CA GLY A 79 2.13 -2.72 9.34
C GLY A 79 1.40 -3.68 8.41
N LYS A 80 0.32 -4.27 8.94
CA LYS A 80 -0.59 -5.16 8.21
C LYS A 80 -1.95 -4.48 8.10
N ILE A 81 -2.54 -4.53 6.91
CA ILE A 81 -3.91 -4.07 6.67
C ILE A 81 -4.79 -5.26 6.35
N THR A 82 -5.98 -5.30 6.92
CA THR A 82 -7.01 -6.29 6.58
C THR A 82 -8.13 -5.56 5.83
N VAL A 83 -8.38 -5.99 4.60
CA VAL A 83 -9.49 -5.49 3.78
C VAL A 83 -10.62 -6.52 3.89
N ARG A 84 -11.86 -6.05 4.05
CA ARG A 84 -13.07 -6.87 4.13
C ARG A 84 -14.03 -6.47 3.04
#